data_AF-A0A399SU41-F1
#
_entry.id   AF-A0A399SU41-F1
#
_cell.length_a   1.000
_cell.length_b   1.000
_cell.length_c   1.000
_cell.angle_alpha   90.00
_cell.angle_beta   90.00
_cell.angle_gamma   90.00
#
_symmetry.space_group_name_H-M   'P 1'
#
loop_
_entity.id
_entity.type
_entity.pdbx_description
1 polymer ?
#
loop_
_entity_poly.entity_id
_entity_poly.type
_entity_poly.pdbx_seq_one_letter_code
_entity_poly.pdbx_strand_id
1 'polypeptide(L)'
;MNEFYSISQENQKPDDEYQLKNLGKQTIMMIVGKPSRRNYWGETESPQSQKFYRDTNEEDYDRLFANKLLKCRPPYDLEKILDYHLNYYVEIRQGEKLRFLNQIKFVILPIIKEKNNKEIYDELITNWLDKNNMTTKKEKAAKVNLKIRDINAPMQIQMNSDNASQSQQISYDKDDILELLNLLKQDIENLNTDSKEDFELEIENAIKQLNKGKKVETRLLTIGSMIKEIGIGIFVNLVSSPLFEIMRPILGI
;
A
#
# COMPACT_ATOMS: atom_id res chain seq x y z
N MET A 1 -18.34 0.40 -28.31
CA MET A 1 -19.29 -0.30 -27.42
C MET A 1 -18.50 -0.62 -26.16
N ASN A 2 -19.01 -0.29 -24.97
CA ASN A 2 -18.22 -0.39 -23.74
C ASN A 2 -17.88 -1.87 -23.46
N GLU A 3 -16.58 -2.17 -23.36
CA GLU A 3 -16.06 -3.54 -23.25
C GLU A 3 -16.08 -4.06 -21.82
N PHE A 4 -16.25 -3.19 -20.82
CA PHE A 4 -16.14 -3.54 -19.40
C PHE A 4 -17.38 -4.24 -18.86
N TYR A 5 -18.55 -4.05 -19.48
CA TYR A 5 -19.82 -4.46 -18.89
C TYR A 5 -20.55 -5.48 -19.76
N SER A 6 -21.25 -6.41 -19.11
CA SER A 6 -22.28 -7.22 -19.76
C SER A 6 -23.45 -6.34 -20.19
N ILE A 7 -23.71 -6.27 -21.49
CA ILE A 7 -24.78 -5.47 -22.10
C ILE A 7 -25.73 -6.42 -22.84
N SER A 8 -27.03 -6.20 -22.68
CA SER A 8 -28.07 -6.97 -23.37
C SER A 8 -28.00 -6.82 -24.88
N GLN A 9 -28.60 -7.76 -25.62
CA GLN A 9 -28.73 -7.62 -27.06
C GLN A 9 -29.63 -6.42 -27.43
N GLU A 10 -29.43 -5.89 -28.64
CA GLU A 10 -30.18 -4.74 -29.14
C GLU A 10 -31.69 -5.05 -29.15
N ASN A 11 -32.50 -4.13 -28.62
CA ASN A 11 -33.96 -4.25 -28.49
C ASN A 11 -34.48 -5.40 -27.60
N GLN A 12 -33.61 -6.08 -26.86
CA GLN A 12 -34.00 -7.09 -25.88
C GLN A 12 -33.93 -6.55 -24.45
N LYS A 13 -34.79 -7.09 -23.58
CA LYS A 13 -34.63 -6.88 -22.13
C LYS A 13 -33.38 -7.62 -21.66
N PRO A 14 -32.72 -7.17 -20.59
CA PRO A 14 -31.62 -7.92 -19.99
C PRO A 14 -32.10 -9.33 -19.61
N ASP A 15 -31.31 -10.35 -19.96
CA ASP A 15 -31.62 -11.75 -19.64
C ASP A 15 -31.35 -12.04 -18.16
N ASP A 16 -30.39 -11.32 -17.58
CA ASP A 16 -30.02 -11.37 -16.17
C ASP A 16 -30.35 -10.03 -15.49
N GLU A 17 -30.81 -10.09 -14.24
CA GLU A 17 -31.05 -8.92 -13.40
C GLU A 17 -29.80 -8.04 -13.27
N TYR A 18 -28.59 -8.62 -13.36
CA TYR A 18 -27.32 -7.93 -13.23
C TYR A 18 -26.81 -7.33 -14.55
N GLN A 19 -27.32 -7.74 -15.71
CA GLN A 19 -26.89 -7.23 -17.02
C GLN A 19 -27.38 -5.79 -17.35
N LEU A 20 -26.55 -4.97 -17.99
CA LEU A 20 -26.93 -3.62 -18.41
C LEU A 20 -27.83 -3.65 -19.64
N LYS A 21 -28.78 -2.70 -19.70
CA LYS A 21 -29.57 -2.47 -20.91
C LYS A 21 -28.68 -1.85 -21.99
N ASN A 22 -28.83 -2.32 -23.23
CA ASN A 22 -28.22 -1.66 -24.39
C ASN A 22 -28.80 -0.26 -24.62
N LEU A 23 -27.94 0.74 -24.70
CA LEU A 23 -28.34 2.13 -24.96
C LEU A 23 -28.58 2.39 -26.45
N GLY A 24 -28.13 1.51 -27.34
CA GLY A 24 -28.24 1.66 -28.79
C GLY A 24 -27.20 2.62 -29.35
N LYS A 25 -27.47 3.14 -30.56
CA LYS A 25 -26.60 4.12 -31.24
C LYS A 25 -26.76 5.53 -30.69
N GLN A 26 -27.95 5.90 -30.22
CA GLN A 26 -28.26 7.26 -29.79
C GLN A 26 -28.94 7.30 -28.41
N THR A 27 -28.51 8.25 -27.57
CA THR A 27 -29.12 8.55 -26.27
C THR A 27 -29.81 9.91 -26.27
N ILE A 28 -30.77 10.09 -25.37
CA ILE A 28 -31.46 11.38 -25.20
C ILE A 28 -30.51 12.34 -24.47
N MET A 29 -30.11 13.42 -25.14
CA MET A 29 -29.30 14.48 -24.55
C MET A 29 -30.15 15.47 -23.76
N MET A 30 -31.24 15.92 -24.36
CA MET A 30 -32.11 16.94 -23.78
C MET A 30 -33.56 16.70 -24.18
N ILE A 31 -34.47 17.00 -23.26
CA ILE A 31 -35.90 17.06 -23.52
C ILE A 31 -36.32 18.52 -23.33
N VAL A 32 -36.78 19.17 -24.40
CA VAL A 32 -37.28 20.55 -24.36
C VAL A 32 -38.78 20.52 -24.51
N GLY A 33 -39.49 21.15 -23.59
CA GLY A 33 -40.94 21.23 -23.61
C GLY A 33 -41.48 21.72 -22.28
N LYS A 34 -42.72 22.20 -22.30
CA LYS A 34 -43.39 22.59 -21.06
C LYS A 34 -43.72 21.32 -20.27
N PRO A 35 -43.35 21.22 -18.99
CA PRO A 35 -43.82 20.12 -18.14
C PRO A 35 -45.35 20.17 -18.13
N SER A 36 -45.99 19.04 -18.42
CA SER A 36 -47.45 18.91 -18.32
C SER A 36 -47.85 19.27 -16.89
N ARG A 37 -48.52 20.42 -16.70
CA ARG A 37 -49.17 20.72 -15.45
C ARG A 37 -50.44 19.89 -15.44
N ARG A 38 -50.56 18.96 -14.49
CA ARG A 38 -51.86 18.35 -14.19
C ARG A 38 -52.80 19.48 -13.79
N ASN A 39 -53.74 19.81 -14.67
CA ASN A 39 -54.87 20.62 -14.27
C ASN A 39 -55.67 19.82 -13.23
N TYR A 40 -56.21 20.50 -12.23
CA TYR A 40 -56.93 19.94 -11.08
C TYR A 40 -58.10 19.01 -11.48
N TRP A 41 -58.52 19.06 -12.74
CA TRP A 41 -59.63 18.30 -13.32
C TRP A 41 -59.23 17.12 -14.22
N GLY A 42 -57.96 16.72 -14.25
CA GLY A 42 -57.53 15.45 -14.86
C GLY A 42 -57.41 15.42 -16.39
N GLU A 43 -57.72 16.51 -17.10
CA GLU A 43 -57.40 16.62 -18.52
C GLU A 43 -55.89 16.73 -18.71
N THR A 44 -55.31 15.72 -19.37
CA THR A 44 -53.89 15.67 -19.66
C THR A 44 -53.70 16.23 -21.07
N GLU A 45 -53.37 17.52 -21.19
CA GLU A 45 -52.82 18.03 -22.45
C GLU A 45 -51.56 17.22 -22.78
N SER A 46 -51.53 16.59 -23.96
CA SER A 46 -50.40 15.80 -24.41
C SER A 46 -49.18 16.72 -24.50
N PRO A 47 -48.14 16.54 -23.65
CA PRO A 47 -47.02 17.46 -23.67
C PRO A 47 -46.30 17.35 -25.01
N GLN A 48 -46.24 18.45 -25.76
CA GLN A 48 -45.31 18.60 -26.88
C GLN A 48 -43.90 18.75 -26.31
N SER A 49 -43.26 17.61 -26.03
CA SER A 49 -41.84 17.56 -25.70
C SER A 49 -41.05 17.14 -26.93
N GLN A 50 -40.06 17.93 -27.29
CA GLN A 50 -39.07 17.57 -28.31
C GLN A 50 -37.87 16.93 -27.61
N LYS A 51 -37.44 15.78 -28.13
CA LYS A 51 -36.27 15.05 -27.64
C LYS A 51 -35.11 15.28 -28.61
N PHE A 52 -33.99 15.75 -28.09
CA PHE A 52 -32.75 15.87 -28.83
C PHE A 52 -31.87 14.66 -28.51
N TYR A 53 -31.41 14.01 -29.56
CA TYR A 53 -30.59 12.80 -29.47
C TYR A 53 -29.13 13.15 -29.77
N ARG A 54 -28.23 12.41 -29.14
CA ARG A 54 -26.80 12.41 -29.48
C ARG A 54 -26.30 10.98 -29.58
N ASP A 55 -25.14 10.81 -30.19
CA ASP A 55 -24.51 9.50 -30.27
C ASP A 55 -24.10 9.01 -28.87
N THR A 56 -24.19 7.69 -28.71
CA THR A 56 -23.90 7.01 -27.45
C THR A 56 -22.41 6.87 -27.25
N ASN A 57 -21.90 7.40 -26.14
CA ASN A 57 -20.50 7.33 -25.78
C ASN A 57 -20.25 6.32 -24.66
N GLU A 58 -18.99 5.99 -24.41
CA GLU A 58 -18.59 5.03 -23.35
C GLU A 58 -19.01 5.52 -21.95
N GLU A 59 -18.90 6.83 -21.72
CA GLU A 59 -19.34 7.48 -20.48
C GLU A 59 -20.84 7.27 -20.18
N ASP A 60 -21.68 7.09 -21.21
CA ASP A 60 -23.10 6.83 -21.01
C ASP A 60 -23.32 5.45 -20.36
N TYR A 61 -22.51 4.47 -20.75
CA TYR A 61 -22.50 3.14 -20.14
C TYR A 61 -21.91 3.17 -18.73
N ASP A 62 -20.86 3.96 -18.47
CA ASP A 62 -20.31 4.13 -17.13
C ASP A 62 -21.35 4.75 -16.17
N ARG A 63 -22.06 5.80 -16.62
CA ARG A 63 -23.17 6.39 -15.86
C ARG A 63 -24.33 5.42 -15.68
N LEU A 64 -24.66 4.62 -16.69
CA LEU A 64 -25.69 3.59 -16.59
C LEU A 64 -25.32 2.54 -15.54
N PHE A 65 -24.06 2.10 -15.53
CA PHE A 65 -23.53 1.15 -14.57
C PHE A 65 -23.56 1.72 -13.14
N ALA A 66 -23.02 2.92 -12.93
CA ALA A 66 -23.07 3.60 -11.64
C ALA A 66 -24.51 3.78 -11.12
N ASN A 67 -25.44 4.14 -12.00
CA ASN A 67 -26.86 4.23 -11.66
C ASN A 67 -27.46 2.90 -11.25
N LYS A 68 -27.04 1.80 -11.87
CA LYS A 68 -27.51 0.46 -11.53
C LYS A 68 -27.06 0.06 -10.13
N LEU A 69 -25.77 0.28 -9.83
CA LEU A 69 -25.21 0.06 -8.50
C LEU A 69 -25.99 0.84 -7.43
N LEU A 70 -26.29 2.12 -7.69
CA LEU A 70 -27.03 2.99 -6.76
C LEU A 70 -28.51 2.66 -6.57
N LYS A 71 -29.10 1.95 -7.54
CA LYS A 71 -30.50 1.48 -7.50
C LYS A 71 -30.64 0.11 -6.87
N CYS A 72 -29.53 -0.59 -6.64
CA CYS A 72 -29.53 -1.90 -6.01
C CYS A 72 -30.17 -1.83 -4.61
N ARG A 73 -31.20 -2.64 -4.42
CA ARG A 73 -31.90 -2.80 -3.14
C ARG A 73 -32.11 -4.29 -2.92
N PRO A 74 -31.51 -4.87 -1.88
CA PRO A 74 -30.72 -4.23 -0.82
C PRO A 74 -29.32 -3.73 -1.26
N PRO A 75 -28.72 -2.75 -0.56
CA PRO A 75 -27.40 -2.21 -0.92
C PRO A 75 -26.25 -3.23 -0.91
N TYR A 76 -26.34 -4.26 -0.07
CA TYR A 76 -25.30 -5.30 0.03
C TYR A 76 -25.25 -6.24 -1.20
N ASP A 77 -26.30 -6.26 -2.03
CA ASP A 77 -26.29 -7.04 -3.28
C ASP A 77 -25.46 -6.38 -4.40
N LEU A 78 -24.95 -5.17 -4.17
CA LEU A 78 -23.97 -4.49 -5.02
C LEU A 78 -22.80 -5.41 -5.38
N GLU A 79 -22.26 -6.16 -4.40
CA GLU A 79 -21.09 -7.04 -4.63
C GLU A 79 -21.39 -8.06 -5.73
N LYS A 80 -22.61 -8.61 -5.78
CA LYS A 80 -23.03 -9.56 -6.81
C LYS A 80 -23.04 -8.94 -8.21
N ILE A 81 -23.48 -7.68 -8.33
CA ILE A 81 -23.45 -6.94 -9.60
C ILE A 81 -22.01 -6.75 -10.05
N LEU A 82 -21.12 -6.32 -9.14
CA LEU A 82 -19.71 -6.12 -9.43
C LEU A 82 -19.03 -7.43 -9.85
N ASP A 83 -19.28 -8.53 -9.13
CA ASP A 83 -18.73 -9.85 -9.43
C ASP A 83 -19.23 -10.39 -10.76
N TYR A 84 -20.53 -10.23 -11.07
CA TYR A 84 -21.10 -10.63 -12.36
C TYR A 84 -20.40 -9.95 -13.53
N HIS A 85 -20.22 -8.63 -13.44
CA HIS A 85 -19.55 -7.86 -14.48
C HIS A 85 -18.05 -8.13 -14.57
N LEU A 86 -17.39 -8.36 -13.43
CA LEU A 86 -15.99 -8.76 -13.39
C LEU A 86 -15.78 -10.12 -14.07
N ASN A 87 -16.61 -11.12 -13.75
CA ASN A 87 -16.53 -12.46 -14.32
C ASN A 87 -16.76 -12.41 -15.84
N TYR A 88 -17.79 -11.69 -16.28
CA TYR A 88 -18.05 -11.45 -17.71
C TYR A 88 -16.83 -10.85 -18.42
N TYR A 89 -16.19 -9.84 -17.81
CA TYR A 89 -15.01 -9.19 -18.39
C TYR A 89 -13.81 -10.13 -18.49
N VAL A 90 -13.55 -10.92 -17.43
CA VAL A 90 -12.43 -11.87 -17.40
C VAL A 90 -12.65 -13.02 -18.39
N GLU A 91 -13.86 -13.57 -18.45
CA GLU A 91 -14.19 -14.72 -19.31
C GLU A 91 -14.16 -14.38 -20.80
N ILE A 92 -14.72 -13.24 -21.20
CA ILE A 92 -14.87 -12.90 -22.63
C ILE A 92 -13.60 -12.33 -23.25
N ARG A 93 -12.80 -11.59 -22.46
CA ARG A 93 -11.67 -10.82 -23.00
C ARG A 93 -10.30 -11.38 -22.63
N GLN A 94 -10.22 -12.50 -21.90
CA GLN A 94 -9.01 -12.86 -21.14
C GLN A 94 -8.51 -11.66 -20.34
N GLY A 95 -9.46 -10.86 -19.86
CA GLY A 95 -9.21 -9.47 -19.48
C GLY A 95 -8.31 -9.40 -18.27
N GLU A 96 -7.36 -8.45 -18.28
CA GLU A 96 -6.59 -8.12 -17.10
C GLU A 96 -7.55 -7.62 -16.02
N LYS A 97 -7.82 -8.46 -15.01
CA LYS A 97 -8.63 -8.13 -13.83
C LYS A 97 -8.33 -6.73 -13.30
N LEU A 98 -7.05 -6.34 -13.29
CA LEU A 98 -6.58 -5.01 -12.89
C LEU A 98 -7.22 -3.86 -13.68
N ARG A 99 -7.42 -4.02 -14.99
CA ARG A 99 -8.01 -2.98 -15.84
C ARG A 99 -9.46 -2.72 -15.47
N PHE A 100 -10.24 -3.77 -15.19
CA PHE A 100 -11.61 -3.62 -14.67
C PHE A 100 -11.63 -2.96 -13.29
N LEU A 101 -10.75 -3.39 -12.37
CA LEU A 101 -10.66 -2.78 -11.04
C LEU A 101 -10.29 -1.29 -11.11
N ASN A 102 -9.40 -0.91 -12.03
CA ASN A 102 -9.06 0.49 -12.28
C ASN A 102 -10.23 1.28 -12.85
N GLN A 103 -11.02 0.69 -13.76
CA GLN A 103 -12.25 1.33 -14.26
C GLN A 103 -13.22 1.62 -13.11
N ILE A 104 -13.42 0.64 -12.21
CA ILE A 104 -14.28 0.84 -11.04
C ILE A 104 -13.74 1.94 -10.13
N LYS A 105 -12.44 1.91 -9.81
CA LYS A 105 -11.78 2.85 -8.88
C LYS A 105 -11.74 4.28 -9.39
N PHE A 106 -11.34 4.48 -10.66
CA PHE A 106 -11.03 5.81 -11.20
C PHE A 106 -12.14 6.42 -12.03
N VAL A 107 -13.10 5.62 -12.53
CA VAL A 107 -14.20 6.13 -13.37
C VAL A 107 -15.54 6.00 -12.65
N ILE A 108 -15.89 4.82 -12.14
CA ILE A 108 -17.21 4.59 -11.55
C ILE A 108 -17.34 5.19 -10.14
N LEU A 109 -16.31 5.03 -9.30
CA LEU A 109 -16.35 5.54 -7.93
C LEU A 109 -16.56 7.07 -7.87
N PRO A 110 -15.86 7.91 -8.67
CA PRO A 110 -16.14 9.35 -8.71
C PRO A 110 -17.58 9.68 -9.10
N ILE A 111 -18.16 9.00 -10.11
CA ILE A 111 -19.56 9.22 -10.55
C ILE A 111 -20.55 8.93 -9.41
N ILE A 112 -20.23 7.96 -8.54
CA ILE A 112 -21.04 7.61 -7.39
C ILE A 112 -20.91 8.66 -6.28
N LYS A 113 -19.69 9.16 -6.02
CA LYS A 113 -19.41 10.19 -5.00
C LYS A 113 -20.09 11.52 -5.31
N GLU A 114 -20.21 11.89 -6.58
CA GLU A 114 -20.92 13.11 -6.99
C GLU A 114 -22.41 13.10 -6.63
N LYS A 115 -22.99 11.94 -6.28
CA LYS A 115 -24.41 11.83 -5.93
C LYS A 115 -24.61 11.88 -4.42
N ASN A 116 -25.34 12.88 -3.96
CA ASN A 116 -25.63 13.13 -2.54
C ASN A 116 -26.14 11.89 -1.79
N ASN A 117 -25.69 11.74 -0.54
CA ASN A 117 -26.14 10.74 0.46
C ASN A 117 -25.87 9.28 0.10
N LYS A 118 -24.70 8.98 -0.47
CA LYS A 118 -24.33 7.61 -0.91
C LYS A 118 -23.02 7.08 -0.32
N GLU A 119 -22.64 7.54 0.87
CA GLU A 119 -21.46 7.08 1.63
C GLU A 119 -21.42 5.55 1.79
N ILE A 120 -22.56 4.93 2.06
CA ILE A 120 -22.67 3.46 2.20
C ILE A 120 -22.22 2.74 0.91
N TYR A 121 -22.55 3.28 -0.28
CA TYR A 121 -22.15 2.66 -1.53
C TYR A 121 -20.66 2.87 -1.82
N ASP A 122 -20.10 4.03 -1.43
CA ASP A 122 -18.65 4.28 -1.51
C ASP A 122 -17.87 3.28 -0.64
N GLU A 123 -18.31 3.09 0.60
CA GLU A 123 -17.70 2.14 1.53
C GLU A 123 -17.79 0.69 1.01
N LEU A 124 -18.96 0.27 0.54
CA LEU A 124 -19.15 -1.09 0.01
C LEU A 124 -18.30 -1.34 -1.25
N ILE A 125 -18.23 -0.39 -2.18
CA ILE A 125 -17.40 -0.52 -3.38
C ILE A 125 -15.91 -0.53 -3.01
N THR A 126 -15.49 0.32 -2.07
CA THR A 126 -14.10 0.36 -1.59
C THR A 126 -13.72 -0.96 -0.92
N ASN A 127 -14.58 -1.49 -0.05
CA ASN A 127 -14.39 -2.80 0.57
C ASN A 127 -14.32 -3.92 -0.47
N TRP A 128 -15.18 -3.89 -1.50
CA TRP A 128 -15.15 -4.86 -2.59
C TRP A 128 -13.85 -4.74 -3.43
N LEU A 129 -13.40 -3.52 -3.71
CA LEU A 129 -12.13 -3.25 -4.40
C LEU A 129 -10.94 -3.78 -3.58
N ASP A 130 -10.93 -3.58 -2.27
CA ASP A 130 -9.86 -4.06 -1.40
C ASP A 130 -9.81 -5.59 -1.35
N LYS A 131 -10.97 -6.25 -1.18
CA LYS A 131 -11.09 -7.72 -1.28
C LYS A 131 -10.53 -8.24 -2.60
N ASN A 132 -10.84 -7.58 -3.72
CA ASN A 132 -10.41 -8.01 -5.05
C ASN A 132 -8.98 -7.59 -5.41
N ASN A 133 -8.45 -6.49 -4.90
CA ASN A 133 -7.05 -6.08 -5.04
C ASN A 133 -6.10 -6.97 -4.22
N MET A 134 -6.56 -7.58 -3.12
CA MET A 134 -5.77 -8.55 -2.37
C MET A 134 -5.47 -9.83 -3.18
N THR A 135 -6.23 -10.13 -4.23
CA THR A 135 -5.94 -11.27 -5.11
C THR A 135 -4.81 -10.99 -6.11
N THR A 136 -4.57 -9.74 -6.51
CA THR A 136 -3.46 -9.37 -7.40
C THR A 136 -2.16 -9.03 -6.67
N LYS A 137 -2.20 -8.72 -5.38
CA LYS A 137 -0.98 -8.56 -4.54
C LYS A 137 -0.32 -9.88 -4.12
N LYS A 138 -0.86 -11.05 -4.50
CA LYS A 138 -0.30 -12.37 -4.14
C LYS A 138 0.36 -13.14 -5.27
N GLU A 139 0.36 -12.65 -6.50
CA GLU A 139 1.04 -13.32 -7.61
C GLU A 139 2.20 -12.47 -8.13
N LYS A 140 3.42 -12.92 -7.79
CA LYS A 140 4.73 -12.44 -8.26
C LYS A 140 5.28 -11.14 -7.64
N ALA A 141 5.18 -10.98 -6.32
CA ALA A 141 6.41 -10.64 -5.61
C ALA A 141 7.25 -11.92 -5.62
N ALA A 142 8.06 -12.11 -6.67
CA ALA A 142 9.18 -13.04 -6.56
C ALA A 142 9.93 -12.58 -5.31
N LYS A 143 9.85 -13.35 -4.23
CA LYS A 143 10.77 -13.22 -3.11
C LYS A 143 12.14 -13.55 -3.69
N VAL A 144 12.79 -12.55 -4.27
CA VAL A 144 14.18 -12.62 -4.63
C VAL A 144 14.91 -12.58 -3.30
N ASN A 145 15.11 -13.77 -2.72
CA ASN A 145 16.10 -13.96 -1.68
C ASN A 145 17.46 -13.84 -2.37
N LEU A 146 17.91 -12.60 -2.58
CA LEU A 146 19.29 -12.31 -2.94
C LEU A 146 20.15 -12.66 -1.72
N LYS A 147 20.55 -13.93 -1.61
CA LYS A 147 21.69 -14.34 -0.78
C LYS A 147 22.95 -13.86 -1.49
N ILE A 148 23.27 -12.60 -1.25
CA ILE A 148 24.58 -12.06 -1.57
C ILE A 148 25.57 -12.78 -0.64
N ARG A 149 26.33 -13.74 -1.18
CA ARG A 149 27.45 -14.35 -0.45
C ARG A 149 28.61 -13.36 -0.46
N ASP A 150 29.23 -13.20 0.71
CA ASP A 150 30.50 -12.48 0.97
C ASP A 150 30.73 -11.28 0.07
N ILE A 151 29.94 -10.22 0.27
CA ILE A 151 30.32 -8.90 -0.19
C ILE A 151 30.88 -8.14 1.01
N ASN A 152 32.20 -8.12 1.09
CA ASN A 152 32.98 -7.27 1.97
C ASN A 152 32.98 -5.83 1.41
N ALA A 153 31.80 -5.25 1.14
CA ALA A 153 31.67 -3.90 0.62
C ALA A 153 30.98 -2.99 1.66
N PRO A 154 31.62 -1.89 2.08
CA PRO A 154 31.06 -0.93 3.04
C PRO A 154 29.92 -0.07 2.48
N MET A 155 29.44 -0.35 1.26
CA MET A 155 28.46 0.48 0.56
C MET A 155 27.07 -0.17 0.56
N GLN A 156 26.08 0.51 1.17
CA GLN A 156 24.67 0.14 1.08
C GLN A 156 24.08 0.56 -0.27
N ILE A 157 23.46 -0.36 -0.98
CA ILE A 157 22.57 -0.04 -2.10
C ILE A 157 21.18 0.22 -1.50
N GLN A 158 20.82 1.48 -1.26
CA GLN A 158 19.44 1.85 -0.96
C GLN A 158 18.63 1.92 -2.26
N MET A 159 17.78 0.91 -2.49
CA MET A 159 16.70 1.03 -3.47
C MET A 159 15.48 1.63 -2.77
N ASN A 160 15.09 2.84 -3.19
CA ASN A 160 13.87 3.49 -2.72
C ASN A 160 12.65 2.62 -3.05
N SER A 161 12.17 1.88 -2.07
CA SER A 161 10.95 1.10 -2.14
C SER A 161 10.12 1.41 -0.91
N ASP A 162 8.88 1.83 -1.12
CA ASP A 162 7.95 2.34 -0.10
C ASP A 162 7.60 1.30 1.00
N ASN A 163 8.12 0.06 0.92
CA ASN A 163 7.91 -1.02 1.90
C ASN A 163 9.13 -1.96 2.10
N ALA A 164 10.36 -1.54 1.77
CA ALA A 164 11.53 -2.38 2.00
C ALA A 164 11.99 -2.35 3.47
N SER A 165 11.84 -3.47 4.18
CA SER A 165 12.53 -3.70 5.44
C SER A 165 13.84 -4.45 5.17
N GLN A 166 14.95 -3.74 5.22
CA GLN A 166 16.28 -4.34 5.13
C GLN A 166 16.76 -4.68 6.54
N SER A 167 16.72 -5.96 6.91
CA SER A 167 17.41 -6.45 8.10
C SER A 167 18.87 -6.74 7.73
N GLN A 168 19.78 -5.88 8.15
CA GLN A 168 21.21 -6.15 8.02
C GLN A 168 21.63 -7.06 9.16
N GLN A 169 22.06 -8.27 8.82
CA GLN A 169 22.74 -9.14 9.77
C GLN A 169 24.23 -8.79 9.72
N ILE A 170 24.61 -7.73 10.43
CA ILE A 170 26.03 -7.40 10.60
C ILE A 170 26.60 -8.41 11.59
N SER A 171 27.43 -9.31 11.08
CA SER A 171 28.22 -10.23 11.90
C SER A 171 29.58 -9.59 12.11
N TYR A 172 29.97 -9.44 13.37
CA TYR A 172 31.26 -8.87 13.74
C TYR A 172 32.20 -10.00 14.13
N ASP A 173 33.47 -9.88 13.74
CA ASP A 173 34.46 -10.87 14.16
C ASP A 173 34.70 -10.74 15.67
N LYS A 174 34.91 -11.89 16.31
CA LYS A 174 35.24 -11.95 17.74
C LYS A 174 36.53 -11.17 18.03
N ASP A 175 37.49 -11.24 17.11
CA ASP A 175 38.79 -10.60 17.28
C ASP A 175 38.67 -9.07 17.19
N ASP A 176 37.84 -8.56 16.29
CA ASP A 176 37.53 -7.11 16.19
C ASP A 176 36.87 -6.58 17.47
N ILE A 177 35.95 -7.35 18.05
CA ILE A 177 35.31 -6.97 19.33
C ILE A 177 36.34 -6.97 20.47
N LEU A 178 37.25 -7.94 20.51
CA LEU A 178 38.30 -7.98 21.52
C LEU A 178 39.26 -6.79 21.39
N GLU A 179 39.66 -6.46 20.17
CA GLU A 179 40.51 -5.31 19.89
C GLU A 179 39.84 -4.00 20.31
N LEU A 180 38.56 -3.82 19.97
CA LEU A 180 37.74 -2.70 20.43
C LEU A 180 37.74 -2.57 21.95
N LEU A 181 37.46 -3.66 22.67
CA LEU A 181 37.40 -3.66 24.13
C LEU A 181 38.77 -3.33 24.76
N ASN A 182 39.87 -3.72 24.12
CA ASN A 182 41.21 -3.38 24.57
C ASN A 182 41.56 -1.90 24.33
N LEU A 183 41.15 -1.32 23.21
CA LEU A 183 41.31 0.11 22.95
C LEU A 183 40.53 0.94 23.98
N LEU A 184 39.31 0.53 24.29
CA LEU A 184 38.51 1.17 25.33
C LEU A 184 39.20 1.10 26.70
N LYS A 185 39.82 -0.04 27.05
CA LYS A 185 40.60 -0.16 28.30
C LYS A 185 41.74 0.84 28.39
N GLN A 186 42.41 1.12 27.28
CA GLN A 186 43.50 2.10 27.25
C GLN A 186 42.97 3.53 27.43
N ASP A 187 41.84 3.84 26.78
CA ASP A 187 41.25 5.18 26.84
C ASP A 187 40.66 5.52 28.22
N ILE A 188 40.10 4.53 28.94
CA ILE A 188 39.51 4.76 30.26
C ILE A 188 40.54 4.97 31.39
N GLU A 189 41.83 4.73 31.14
CA GLU A 189 42.86 4.96 32.16
C GLU A 189 42.89 6.42 32.65
N ASN A 190 42.45 7.35 31.79
CA ASN A 190 42.43 8.79 32.04
C ASN A 190 41.11 9.30 32.65
N LEU A 191 40.14 8.43 32.95
CA LEU A 191 38.86 8.80 33.56
C LEU A 191 38.96 9.01 35.08
N ASN A 192 37.95 9.70 35.64
CA ASN A 192 37.74 9.76 37.07
C ASN A 192 37.44 8.37 37.65
N THR A 193 37.82 8.15 38.92
CA THR A 193 37.82 6.82 39.56
C THR A 193 36.46 6.13 39.51
N ASP A 194 35.38 6.86 39.81
CA ASP A 194 34.03 6.28 39.88
C ASP A 194 33.54 5.77 38.52
N SER A 195 33.65 6.59 37.45
CA SER A 195 33.22 6.16 36.11
C SER A 195 34.15 5.10 35.53
N LYS A 196 35.43 5.11 35.91
CA LYS A 196 36.42 4.12 35.47
C LYS A 196 36.08 2.71 35.95
N GLU A 197 35.73 2.55 37.22
CA GLU A 197 35.40 1.24 37.81
C GLU A 197 34.19 0.60 37.13
N ASP A 198 33.12 1.36 36.91
CA ASP A 198 31.91 0.89 36.22
C ASP A 198 32.21 0.46 34.78
N PHE A 199 33.07 1.22 34.08
CA PHE A 199 33.45 0.95 32.72
C PHE A 199 34.36 -0.28 32.60
N GLU A 200 35.34 -0.42 33.49
CA GLU A 200 36.22 -1.59 33.57
C GLU A 200 35.41 -2.86 33.82
N LEU A 201 34.47 -2.83 34.77
CA LEU A 201 33.61 -3.95 35.09
C LEU A 201 32.80 -4.38 33.86
N GLU A 202 32.24 -3.43 33.11
CA GLU A 202 31.39 -3.75 31.98
C GLU A 202 32.18 -4.25 30.77
N ILE A 203 33.38 -3.71 30.53
CA ILE A 203 34.32 -4.26 29.56
C ILE A 203 34.72 -5.70 29.95
N GLU A 204 35.08 -5.95 31.21
CA GLU A 204 35.44 -7.30 31.65
C GLU A 204 34.29 -8.29 31.48
N ASN A 205 33.07 -7.88 31.79
CA ASN A 205 31.88 -8.69 31.58
C ASN A 205 31.67 -9.02 30.11
N ALA A 206 31.86 -8.04 29.22
CA ALA A 206 31.80 -8.23 27.77
C ALA A 206 32.87 -9.24 27.30
N ILE A 207 34.13 -9.08 27.73
CA ILE A 207 35.22 -10.02 27.42
C ILE A 207 34.90 -11.43 27.92
N LYS A 208 34.43 -11.57 29.17
CA LYS A 208 34.06 -12.87 29.77
C LYS A 208 32.92 -13.54 29.00
N GLN A 209 31.94 -12.78 28.53
CA GLN A 209 30.82 -13.31 27.72
C GLN A 209 31.31 -13.73 26.32
N LEU A 210 32.13 -12.89 25.68
CA LEU A 210 32.69 -13.15 24.36
C LEU A 210 33.56 -14.41 24.35
N ASN A 211 34.40 -14.59 25.37
CA ASN A 211 35.24 -15.78 25.52
C ASN A 211 34.45 -17.07 25.77
N LYS A 212 33.24 -16.95 26.36
CA LYS A 212 32.31 -18.06 26.54
C LYS A 212 31.44 -18.33 25.30
N GLY A 213 31.65 -17.61 24.19
CA GLY A 213 30.84 -17.70 22.97
C GLY A 213 29.41 -17.21 23.17
N LYS A 214 29.16 -16.36 24.18
CA LYS A 214 27.85 -15.76 24.43
C LYS A 214 27.72 -14.45 23.64
N LYS A 215 26.46 -14.11 23.36
CA LYS A 215 26.07 -12.80 22.81
C LYS A 215 26.52 -11.67 23.74
N VAL A 216 27.10 -10.62 23.15
CA VAL A 216 27.67 -9.44 23.85
C VAL A 216 27.02 -8.13 23.43
N GLU A 217 26.08 -8.17 22.49
CA GLU A 217 25.46 -7.00 21.86
C GLU A 217 24.85 -6.05 22.90
N THR A 218 24.13 -6.58 23.88
CA THR A 218 23.55 -5.78 24.97
C THR A 218 24.61 -5.08 25.81
N ARG A 219 25.76 -5.71 26.06
CA ARG A 219 26.87 -5.12 26.83
C ARG A 219 27.59 -4.05 26.01
N LEU A 220 27.78 -4.27 24.71
CA LEU A 220 28.36 -3.28 23.81
C LEU A 220 27.48 -2.02 23.70
N LEU A 221 26.15 -2.18 23.68
CA LEU A 221 25.21 -1.06 23.77
C LEU A 221 25.32 -0.30 25.11
N THR A 222 25.45 -1.03 26.22
CA THR A 222 25.67 -0.41 27.53
C THR A 222 26.97 0.39 27.57
N ILE A 223 28.08 -0.20 27.10
CA ILE A 223 29.37 0.48 26.97
C ILE A 223 29.23 1.73 26.09
N GLY A 224 28.57 1.62 24.95
CA GLY A 224 28.37 2.77 24.06
C GLY A 224 27.51 3.89 24.67
N SER A 225 26.51 3.56 25.48
CA SER A 225 25.77 4.56 26.26
C SER A 225 26.67 5.29 27.27
N MET A 226 27.57 4.57 27.94
CA MET A 226 28.55 5.17 28.85
C MET A 226 29.54 6.08 28.09
N ILE A 227 30.02 5.68 26.91
CA ILE A 227 30.87 6.53 26.04
C ILE A 227 30.16 7.84 25.70
N LYS A 228 28.87 7.77 25.39
CA LYS A 228 28.06 8.93 25.03
C LYS A 228 27.88 9.90 26.21
N GLU A 229 27.70 9.37 27.41
CA GLU A 229 27.57 10.17 28.64
C GLU A 229 28.88 10.87 29.02
N ILE A 230 30.00 10.14 28.92
CA ILE A 230 31.34 10.65 29.21
C ILE A 230 31.80 11.64 28.13
N GLY A 231 31.44 11.38 26.88
CA GLY A 231 31.84 12.16 25.71
C GLY A 231 32.90 11.43 24.90
N ILE A 232 32.61 11.22 23.61
CA ILE A 232 33.45 10.43 22.72
C ILE A 232 34.87 10.98 22.53
N GLY A 233 35.06 12.28 22.71
CA GLY A 233 36.37 12.93 22.57
C GLY A 233 37.42 12.48 23.59
N ILE A 234 37.01 11.80 24.67
CA ILE A 234 37.93 11.21 25.65
C ILE A 234 38.54 9.91 25.13
N PHE A 235 37.84 9.20 24.22
CA PHE A 235 38.25 7.92 23.69
C PHE A 235 39.10 8.10 22.43
N VAL A 236 40.27 8.70 22.58
CA VAL A 236 41.13 9.11 21.46
C VAL A 236 41.68 7.91 20.69
N ASN A 237 42.08 6.83 21.37
CA ASN A 237 42.59 5.63 20.70
C ASN A 237 41.46 4.93 19.95
N LEU A 238 40.26 4.89 20.52
CA LEU A 238 39.07 4.40 19.84
C LEU A 238 38.79 5.21 18.58
N VAL A 239 38.60 6.53 18.68
CA VAL A 239 38.21 7.40 17.55
C VAL A 239 39.24 7.37 16.42
N SER A 240 40.51 7.20 16.77
CA SER A 240 41.61 7.12 15.79
C SER A 240 41.74 5.74 15.13
N SER A 241 41.05 4.72 15.65
CA SER A 241 41.12 3.35 15.14
C SER A 241 40.19 3.15 13.93
N PRO A 242 40.63 2.42 12.89
CA PRO A 242 39.76 1.98 11.80
C PRO A 242 38.54 1.18 12.27
N LEU A 243 38.63 0.54 13.45
CA LEU A 243 37.51 -0.20 14.05
C LEU A 243 36.36 0.70 14.48
N PHE A 244 36.60 1.98 14.73
CA PHE A 244 35.55 2.87 15.21
C PHE A 244 34.40 2.99 14.22
N GLU A 245 34.68 3.23 12.94
CA GLU A 245 33.65 3.34 11.91
C GLU A 245 32.86 2.03 11.71
N ILE A 246 33.53 0.90 11.90
CA ILE A 246 32.93 -0.43 11.76
C ILE A 246 32.03 -0.76 12.96
N MET A 247 32.46 -0.38 14.16
CA MET A 247 31.85 -0.81 15.43
C MET A 247 30.89 0.22 16.02
N ARG A 248 30.91 1.45 15.52
CA ARG A 248 30.00 2.55 15.90
C ARG A 248 28.52 2.12 15.93
N PRO A 249 27.99 1.37 14.94
CA PRO A 249 26.60 0.91 14.98
C PRO A 249 26.28 -0.01 16.16
N ILE A 250 27.23 -0.83 16.64
CA ILE A 250 27.00 -1.73 17.78
C ILE A 250 27.02 -0.97 19.10
N LEU A 251 27.87 0.05 19.18
CA LEU A 251 27.93 0.92 20.35
C LEU A 251 26.68 1.83 20.43
N GLY A 252 25.95 2.02 19.33
CA GLY A 252 24.76 2.88 19.30
C GLY A 252 25.10 4.38 19.39
N ILE A 253 26.26 4.76 18.82
CA ILE A 253 26.81 6.13 18.79
C ILE A 253 26.78 6.72 17.37
#